data_AF-A0A7J3D752-F1
#
_entry.id   AF-A0A7J3D752-F1
#
_cell.length_a   1.000
_cell.length_b   1.000
_cell.length_c   1.000
_cell.angle_alpha   90.00
_cell.angle_beta   90.00
_cell.angle_gamma   90.00
#
_symmetry.space_group_name_H-M   'P 1'
#
loop_
_entity.id
_entity.type
_entity.pdbx_description
1 polymer ?
#
loop_
_entity_poly.entity_id
_entity_poly.type
_entity_poly.pdbx_seq_one_letter_code
_entity_poly.pdbx_strand_id
1 'polypeptide(L)'
;MKAIGSKQLKEISVKIFSQAGASIEEAESVSESLVEANLLGVDSHGVLRIPEYVRRIKEGGIKLGAQCAIIKETTTTALVDGGFGFGQVAAKKATGIAIEKARSN
;
A
#
# COMPACT_ATOMS: atom_id res chain seq x y z
N MET A 1 -17.99 -22.34 -5.85
CA MET A 1 -17.01 -21.24 -5.79
C MET A 1 -15.67 -21.83 -5.37
N LYS A 2 -14.56 -21.50 -6.03
CA LYS A 2 -13.23 -22.06 -5.69
C LYS A 2 -12.54 -21.15 -4.68
N ALA A 3 -12.09 -21.71 -3.56
CA ALA A 3 -11.29 -20.97 -2.58
C ALA A 3 -9.83 -20.87 -3.04
N ILE A 4 -9.20 -19.74 -2.75
CA ILE A 4 -7.76 -19.50 -2.94
C ILE A 4 -7.19 -19.17 -1.56
N GLY A 5 -6.12 -19.85 -1.15
CA GLY A 5 -5.47 -19.58 0.15
C GLY A 5 -4.82 -18.19 0.17
N SER A 6 -4.83 -17.51 1.32
CA SER A 6 -4.30 -16.14 1.46
C SER A 6 -2.84 -16.01 1.02
N LYS A 7 -1.99 -16.98 1.37
CA LYS A 7 -0.59 -17.02 0.93
C LYS A 7 -0.49 -17.05 -0.60
N GLN A 8 -1.23 -17.96 -1.25
CA GLN A 8 -1.27 -18.07 -2.71
C GLN A 8 -1.81 -16.78 -3.36
N LEU A 9 -2.84 -16.18 -2.75
CA LEU A 9 -3.43 -14.94 -3.24
C LEU A 9 -2.45 -13.75 -3.13
N LYS A 10 -1.69 -13.67 -2.04
CA LYS A 10 -0.61 -12.68 -1.86
C LYS A 10 0.48 -12.86 -2.91
N GLU A 11 0.97 -14.09 -3.11
CA GLU A 11 2.00 -14.39 -4.11
C GLU A 11 1.58 -14.01 -5.53
N ILE A 12 0.32 -14.27 -5.90
CA ILE A 12 -0.24 -13.85 -7.20
C ILE A 12 -0.30 -12.33 -7.30
N SER A 13 -0.78 -11.66 -6.26
CA SER A 13 -0.91 -10.20 -6.23
C SER A 13 0.45 -9.51 -6.34
N VAL A 14 1.48 -10.00 -5.62
CA VAL A 14 2.85 -9.50 -5.70
C VAL A 14 3.38 -9.60 -7.12
N LYS A 15 3.23 -10.77 -7.76
CA LYS A 15 3.66 -10.97 -9.15
C LYS A 15 2.99 -9.98 -10.11
N ILE A 16 1.70 -9.69 -9.94
CA ILE A 16 0.98 -8.74 -10.78
C ILE A 16 1.57 -7.33 -10.62
N PHE A 17 1.79 -6.86 -9.39
CA PHE A 17 2.35 -5.53 -9.16
C PHE A 17 3.80 -5.40 -9.62
N SER A 18 4.63 -6.42 -9.40
CA SER A 18 6.00 -6.43 -9.92
C SER A 18 6.05 -6.38 -11.44
N GLN A 19 5.16 -7.12 -12.13
CA GLN A 19 5.03 -7.06 -13.59
C GLN A 19 4.45 -5.72 -14.08
N ALA A 20 3.70 -5.01 -13.23
CA ALA A 20 3.27 -3.64 -13.49
C ALA A 20 4.38 -2.60 -13.23
N GLY A 21 5.57 -3.03 -12.78
CA GLY A 21 6.75 -2.19 -12.59
C GLY A 21 7.07 -1.81 -11.14
N ALA A 22 6.24 -2.19 -10.17
CA ALA A 22 6.47 -1.87 -8.75
C ALA A 22 7.71 -2.60 -8.21
N SER A 23 8.39 -1.99 -7.23
CA SER A 23 9.45 -2.71 -6.51
C SER A 23 8.88 -3.90 -5.74
N ILE A 24 9.73 -4.85 -5.34
CA ILE A 24 9.28 -6.00 -4.55
C ILE A 24 8.65 -5.52 -3.23
N GLU A 25 9.24 -4.53 -2.58
CA GLU A 25 8.77 -3.97 -1.33
C GLU A 25 7.39 -3.30 -1.46
N GLU A 26 7.18 -2.51 -2.53
CA GLU A 26 5.86 -1.91 -2.82
C GLU A 26 4.83 -3.01 -3.12
N ALA A 27 5.18 -3.97 -3.99
CA ALA A 27 4.30 -5.05 -4.38
C ALA A 27 3.87 -5.90 -3.17
N GLU A 28 4.80 -6.22 -2.27
CA GLU A 28 4.52 -6.93 -1.02
C GLU A 28 3.61 -6.13 -0.09
N SER A 29 3.93 -4.85 0.14
CA SER A 29 3.15 -4.00 1.05
C SER A 29 1.71 -3.79 0.58
N VAL A 30 1.51 -3.57 -0.73
CA VAL A 30 0.17 -3.39 -1.29
C VAL A 30 -0.59 -4.72 -1.29
N SER A 31 0.06 -5.80 -1.71
CA SER A 31 -0.58 -7.13 -1.76
C SER A 31 -0.99 -7.63 -0.37
N GLU A 32 -0.16 -7.38 0.64
CA GLU A 32 -0.49 -7.70 2.04
C GLU A 32 -1.76 -6.99 2.49
N SER A 33 -1.83 -5.67 2.29
CA SER A 33 -3.01 -4.88 2.67
C SER A 33 -4.28 -5.31 1.93
N LEU A 34 -4.20 -5.62 0.63
CA LEU A 34 -5.36 -6.09 -0.13
C LEU A 34 -5.83 -7.48 0.33
N VAL A 35 -4.90 -8.42 0.56
CA VAL A 35 -5.26 -9.77 1.01
C VAL A 35 -5.81 -9.74 2.43
N GLU A 36 -5.26 -8.88 3.30
CA GLU A 36 -5.81 -8.64 4.64
C GLU A 36 -7.25 -8.12 4.57
N ALA A 37 -7.55 -7.17 3.67
CA ALA A 37 -8.93 -6.71 3.48
C ALA A 37 -9.88 -7.85 3.06
N ASN A 38 -9.45 -8.77 2.19
CA ASN A 38 -10.25 -9.98 1.87
C ASN A 38 -10.43 -10.89 3.11
N LEU A 39 -9.38 -11.10 3.91
CA LEU A 39 -9.47 -11.91 5.14
C LEU A 39 -10.43 -11.31 6.18
N LEU A 40 -10.53 -9.98 6.22
CA LEU A 40 -11.46 -9.24 7.06
C LEU A 40 -12.88 -9.17 6.48
N GLY A 41 -13.14 -9.77 5.31
CA GLY A 41 -14.45 -9.76 4.65
C GLY A 41 -14.80 -8.43 3.97
N VAL A 42 -13.80 -7.56 3.74
CA VAL A 42 -13.97 -6.23 3.11
C VAL A 42 -13.53 -6.31 1.64
N ASP A 43 -14.21 -7.13 0.85
CA ASP A 43 -13.80 -7.45 -0.53
C ASP A 43 -13.69 -6.23 -1.44
N SER A 44 -14.48 -5.18 -1.18
CA SER A 44 -14.44 -3.91 -1.90
C SER A 44 -13.10 -3.17 -1.78
N HIS A 45 -12.25 -3.55 -0.82
CA HIS A 45 -10.91 -3.00 -0.59
C HIS A 45 -9.80 -4.05 -0.79
N GLY A 46 -10.16 -5.29 -1.18
CA GLY A 46 -9.21 -6.36 -1.40
C GLY A 46 -8.70 -6.46 -2.83
N VAL A 47 -8.34 -7.67 -3.26
CA VAL A 47 -7.72 -7.93 -4.59
C VAL A 47 -8.58 -7.49 -5.78
N LEU A 48 -9.87 -7.23 -5.58
CA LEU A 48 -10.75 -6.61 -6.59
C LEU A 48 -10.18 -5.27 -7.10
N ARG A 49 -9.36 -4.57 -6.31
CA ARG A 49 -8.74 -3.29 -6.67
C ARG A 49 -7.52 -3.40 -7.58
N ILE A 50 -6.95 -4.59 -7.74
CA ILE A 50 -5.72 -4.77 -8.54
C ILE A 50 -5.86 -4.23 -9.97
N PRO A 51 -6.93 -4.51 -10.74
CA PRO A 51 -7.06 -3.98 -12.10
C PRO A 51 -7.06 -2.45 -12.17
N GLU A 52 -7.71 -1.79 -11.20
CA GLU A 52 -7.73 -0.33 -11.10
C GLU A 52 -6.32 0.22 -10.81
N TYR A 53 -5.60 -0.36 -9.87
CA TYR A 53 -4.24 0.08 -9.55
C TYR A 53 -3.26 -0.13 -10.70
N VAL A 54 -3.32 -1.28 -11.38
CA VAL A 54 -2.50 -1.54 -12.57
C VAL A 54 -2.81 -0.51 -13.67
N ARG A 55 -4.09 -0.16 -13.88
CA ARG A 55 -4.46 0.89 -14.82
C ARG A 55 -3.88 2.25 -14.40
N ARG A 56 -4.04 2.65 -13.13
CA ARG A 56 -3.53 3.93 -12.63
C ARG A 56 -2.00 4.02 -12.67
N ILE A 57 -1.28 2.92 -12.48
CA ILE A 57 0.17 2.87 -12.70
C ILE A 57 0.49 3.21 -14.16
N LYS A 58 -0.17 2.55 -15.11
CA LYS A 58 0.04 2.78 -16.55
C LYS A 58 -0.30 4.21 -16.98
N GLU A 59 -1.31 4.81 -16.36
CA GLU A 59 -1.75 6.18 -16.61
C GLU A 59 -0.92 7.23 -15.84
N GLY A 60 0.04 6.81 -15.00
CA GLY A 60 0.86 7.72 -14.16
C GLY A 60 0.11 8.31 -12.96
N GLY A 61 -1.12 7.86 -12.68
CA GLY A 61 -1.92 8.26 -11.52
C GLY A 61 -1.54 7.54 -10.21
N ILE A 62 -0.68 6.53 -10.28
CA ILE A 62 0.13 6.01 -9.16
C ILE A 62 1.58 6.05 -9.62
N LYS A 63 2.42 6.79 -8.90
CA LYS A 63 3.85 6.92 -9.16
C LYS A 63 4.61 5.84 -8.38
N LEU A 64 5.11 4.84 -9.09
CA LEU A 64 5.97 3.81 -8.52
C LEU A 64 7.28 4.41 -7.99
N GLY A 65 7.76 3.91 -6.86
CA GLY A 65 8.96 4.45 -6.21
C GLY A 65 8.79 5.88 -5.67
N ALA A 66 7.54 6.35 -5.51
CA ALA A 66 7.28 7.68 -4.96
C ALA A 66 7.84 7.80 -3.53
N GLN A 67 8.59 8.87 -3.30
CA GLN A 67 9.15 9.15 -1.99
C GLN A 67 8.15 9.91 -1.13
N CYS A 68 7.77 9.32 -0.02
CA CYS A 68 7.00 10.02 1.00
C CYS A 68 7.91 10.98 1.78
N ALA A 69 7.48 12.23 1.96
CA ALA A 69 8.26 13.27 2.64
C ALA A 69 7.48 13.87 3.80
N ILE A 70 8.16 14.16 4.92
CA ILE A 70 7.59 14.97 6.00
C ILE A 70 7.77 16.43 5.60
N ILE A 71 6.66 17.15 5.42
CA ILE A 71 6.66 18.55 4.99
C ILE A 71 6.59 19.50 6.19
N LYS A 72 5.95 19.05 7.28
CA LYS A 72 5.88 19.80 8.54
C LYS A 72 5.82 18.84 9.71
N GLU A 73 6.46 19.19 10.80
CA GLU A 73 6.53 18.34 11.99
C GLU A 73 6.45 19.19 13.27
N THR A 74 5.77 18.65 14.28
CA THR A 74 5.81 19.12 15.66
C THR A 74 6.11 17.92 16.58
N THR A 75 6.17 18.14 17.89
CA THR A 75 6.39 17.05 18.84
C THR A 75 5.32 15.95 18.73
N THR A 76 4.06 16.31 18.48
CA THR A 76 2.92 15.37 18.48
C THR A 76 2.24 15.21 17.12
N THR A 77 2.64 15.95 16.09
CA THR A 77 2.01 15.89 14.75
C THR A 77 3.04 15.85 13.61
N ALA A 78 2.65 15.28 12.47
CA ALA A 78 3.41 15.33 11.22
C ALA A 78 2.48 15.47 10.01
N LEU A 79 2.85 16.31 9.06
CA LEU A 79 2.25 16.42 7.74
C LEU A 79 3.14 15.66 6.75
N VAL A 80 2.59 14.62 6.11
CA VAL A 80 3.32 13.75 5.18
C VAL A 80 2.74 13.90 3.78
N ASP A 81 3.58 14.25 2.82
CA ASP A 81 3.27 14.15 1.38
C ASP A 81 3.57 12.73 0.91
N GLY A 82 2.57 12.07 0.33
CA GLY A 82 2.68 10.71 -0.20
C GLY A 82 3.29 10.61 -1.60
N GLY A 83 3.57 11.73 -2.26
CA GLY A 83 4.27 11.75 -3.55
C GLY A 83 3.50 11.10 -4.70
N PHE A 84 2.17 10.95 -4.58
CA PHE A 84 1.31 10.21 -5.50
C PHE A 84 1.65 8.71 -5.63
N GLY A 85 2.32 8.13 -4.64
CA GLY A 85 2.57 6.69 -4.56
C GLY A 85 1.35 5.87 -4.16
N PHE A 86 1.58 4.59 -3.88
CA PHE A 86 0.56 3.75 -3.27
C PHE A 86 0.13 4.30 -1.90
N GLY A 87 -1.18 4.43 -1.70
CA GLY A 87 -1.74 4.88 -0.43
C GLY A 87 -1.34 3.98 0.74
N GLN A 88 -1.29 2.66 0.52
CA GLN A 88 -0.86 1.67 1.51
C GLN A 88 0.58 1.91 1.99
N VAL A 89 1.49 2.25 1.07
CA VAL A 89 2.90 2.51 1.37
C VAL A 89 3.05 3.81 2.15
N ALA A 90 2.37 4.87 1.70
CA ALA A 90 2.36 6.17 2.37
C ALA A 90 1.75 6.09 3.78
N ALA A 91 0.62 5.39 3.91
CA ALA A 91 -0.07 5.19 5.19
C ALA A 91 0.80 4.39 6.17
N LYS A 92 1.48 3.31 5.73
CA LYS A 92 2.39 2.54 6.59
C LYS A 92 3.50 3.42 7.17
N LYS A 93 4.10 4.30 6.36
CA LYS A 93 5.11 5.26 6.82
C LYS A 93 4.53 6.30 7.79
N ALA A 94 3.40 6.92 7.43
CA ALA A 94 2.74 7.94 8.25
C ALA A 94 2.32 7.39 9.62
N THR A 95 1.74 6.19 9.64
CA THR A 95 1.38 5.50 10.90
C THR A 95 2.61 5.15 11.72
N GLY A 96 3.72 4.72 11.09
CA GLY A 96 4.99 4.50 11.79
C GLY A 96 5.48 5.77 12.50
N ILE A 97 5.44 6.92 11.82
CA ILE A 97 5.79 8.23 12.43
C ILE A 97 4.87 8.54 13.61
N ALA A 98 3.56 8.33 13.46
CA ALA A 98 2.58 8.58 14.52
C ALA A 98 2.82 7.69 15.75
N ILE A 99 3.14 6.41 15.56
CA ILE A 99 3.48 5.47 16.63
C ILE A 99 4.73 5.94 17.39
N GLU A 100 5.80 6.31 16.69
CA GLU A 100 7.03 6.76 17.34
C GLU A 100 6.82 8.06 18.14
N LYS A 101 6.00 8.99 17.62
CA LYS A 101 5.60 10.20 18.36
C LYS A 101 4.79 9.87 19.60
N ALA A 102 3.84 8.95 19.49
CA ALA A 102 3.00 8.53 20.62
C ALA A 102 3.78 7.77 21.70
N ARG A 103 4.89 7.11 21.36
CA ARG A 103 5.79 6.49 22.35
C ARG A 103 6.70 7.50 23.05
N SER A 104 6.97 8.61 22.39
CA SER A 104 7.95 9.62 22.82
C SER A 104 7.32 10.84 23.49
N ASN A 105 6.00 10.83 23.70
CA ASN A 105 5.21 11.86 24.40
C ASN A 105 4.23 11.19 25.36
#